data_AF-A0A6N9H9M9-F1
#
_entry.id   AF-A0A6N9H9M9-F1
#
_cell.length_a   1.000
_cell.length_b   1.000
_cell.length_c   1.000
_cell.angle_alpha   90.00
_cell.angle_beta   90.00
_cell.angle_gamma   90.00
#
_symmetry.space_group_name_H-M   'P 1'
#
loop_
_entity.id
_entity.type
_entity.pdbx_description
1 polymer ?
#
loop_
_entity_poly.entity_id
_entity_poly.type
_entity_poly.pdbx_seq_one_letter_code
_entity_poly.pdbx_strand_id
1 'polypeptide(L)'
;MSSSVYTSDVTVDTANREQLVESIRLREQRLSANVDELVGRLHPKALAAQAEAQAKSVVINPDGSPKVERIALFGGIALAVAAGITLAVVKSRR
;
A
#
# COMPACT_ATOMS: atom_id res chain seq x y z
N MET A 1 0.53 40.70 18.38
CA MET A 1 -0.29 39.46 18.46
C MET A 1 0.67 38.29 18.25
N SER A 2 1.02 37.56 19.33
CA SER A 2 1.91 36.40 19.23
C SER A 2 1.19 35.26 18.53
N SER A 3 1.63 34.93 17.32
CA SER A 3 1.32 33.66 16.66
C SER A 3 2.16 32.59 17.34
N SER A 4 1.59 31.88 18.32
CA SER A 4 2.17 30.64 18.82
C SER A 4 2.03 29.58 17.73
N VAL A 5 3.00 29.57 16.82
CA VAL A 5 3.30 28.41 15.99
C VAL A 5 3.41 27.22 16.94
N TYR A 6 2.45 26.31 16.86
CA TYR A 6 2.47 25.00 17.53
C TYR A 6 3.61 24.18 16.91
N THR A 7 4.85 24.58 17.18
CA THR A 7 6.01 23.72 16.98
C THR A 7 5.89 22.66 18.07
N SER A 8 5.30 21.53 17.68
CA SER A 8 5.14 20.37 18.55
C SER A 8 6.46 19.62 18.55
N ASP A 9 7.53 20.28 19.01
CA ASP A 9 8.86 19.70 19.19
C ASP A 9 8.93 18.92 20.51
N VAL A 10 7.82 18.23 20.84
CA VAL A 10 7.82 17.24 21.90
C VAL A 10 8.47 16.01 21.29
N THR A 11 9.77 15.89 21.50
CA THR A 11 10.48 14.63 21.29
C THR A 11 9.75 13.55 22.09
N VAL A 12 9.56 12.37 21.50
CA VAL A 12 8.87 11.22 22.14
C VAL A 12 9.39 10.88 23.54
N ASP A 13 10.60 11.35 23.85
CA ASP A 13 11.31 11.21 25.12
C ASP A 13 10.74 12.07 26.27
N THR A 14 9.98 13.13 25.97
CA THR A 14 9.44 14.07 26.98
C THR A 14 7.91 14.18 26.97
N ALA A 15 7.21 13.47 26.08
CA ALA A 15 5.76 13.51 25.96
C ALA A 15 5.07 12.69 27.07
N ASN A 16 4.00 13.23 27.65
CA ASN A 16 3.11 12.42 28.48
C ASN A 16 2.30 11.43 27.60
N ARG A 17 1.75 10.36 28.19
CA ARG A 17 1.01 9.32 27.46
C ARG A 17 -0.19 9.87 26.68
N GLU A 18 -0.91 10.84 27.22
CA GLU A 18 -2.10 11.43 26.60
C GLU A 18 -1.72 12.27 25.37
N GLN A 19 -0.61 13.01 25.44
CA GLN A 19 -0.05 13.78 24.34
C GLN A 19 0.43 12.87 23.20
N LEU A 20 1.01 11.71 23.52
CA LEU A 20 1.39 10.71 22.51
C LEU A 20 0.15 10.17 21.79
N VAL A 21 -0.88 9.76 22.54
CA VAL A 21 -2.13 9.24 21.97
C VAL A 21 -2.79 10.28 21.05
N GLU A 22 -2.86 11.53 21.49
CA GLU A 22 -3.44 12.60 20.67
C GLU A 22 -2.60 12.89 19.42
N SER A 23 -1.26 12.88 19.55
CA SER A 23 -0.37 13.07 18.39
C SER A 23 -0.48 11.93 17.36
N ILE A 24 -0.69 10.70 17.80
CA ILE A 24 -0.92 9.53 16.93
C ILE A 24 -2.26 9.70 16.22
N ARG A 25 -3.32 10.01 16.94
CA ARG A 25 -4.66 10.23 16.37
C ARG A 25 -4.65 11.33 15.30
N LEU A 26 -4.02 12.47 15.57
CA LEU A 26 -3.91 13.57 14.61
C LEU A 26 -3.06 13.19 13.39
N ARG A 27 -2.02 12.37 13.56
CA ARG A 27 -1.21 11.85 12.46
C ARG A 27 -1.99 10.84 11.61
N GLU A 28 -2.74 9.94 12.23
CA GLU A 28 -3.60 8.97 11.53
C GLU A 28 -4.66 9.66 10.68
N GLN A 29 -5.32 10.69 11.22
CA GLN A 29 -6.32 11.47 10.48
C GLN A 29 -5.72 12.16 9.25
N ARG A 30 -4.53 12.75 9.38
CA ARG A 30 -3.80 13.36 8.24
C ARG A 30 -3.39 12.30 7.22
N LEU A 31 -2.97 11.12 7.68
CA LEU A 31 -2.58 10.03 6.80
C LEU A 31 -3.78 9.50 6.00
N SER A 32 -4.93 9.27 6.65
CA SER A 32 -6.16 8.82 5.99
C SER A 32 -6.65 9.83 4.96
N ALA A 33 -6.67 11.12 5.30
CA ALA A 33 -7.10 12.18 4.39
C ALA A 33 -6.20 12.26 3.15
N ASN A 34 -4.87 12.14 3.33
CA ASN A 34 -3.93 12.12 2.23
C ASN A 34 -4.05 10.85 1.38
N VAL A 35 -4.35 9.70 1.98
CA VAL A 35 -4.58 8.45 1.24
C VAL A 35 -5.84 8.55 0.39
N ASP A 36 -6.94 9.08 0.91
CA ASP A 36 -8.18 9.26 0.16
C ASP A 36 -8.01 10.25 -1.01
N GLU A 37 -7.28 11.34 -0.81
CA GLU A 37 -6.94 12.30 -1.87
C GLU A 37 -6.01 11.66 -2.92
N LEU A 38 -5.03 10.88 -2.48
CA LEU A 38 -4.07 10.19 -3.35
C LEU A 38 -4.76 9.11 -4.19
N VAL A 39 -5.67 8.33 -3.58
CA VAL A 39 -6.50 7.33 -4.27
C VAL A 39 -7.53 8.00 -5.19
N GLY A 40 -8.04 9.18 -4.83
CA GLY A 40 -8.92 9.97 -5.69
C GLY A 40 -8.21 10.49 -6.95
N ARG A 41 -6.93 10.87 -6.84
CA ARG A 41 -6.11 11.38 -7.97
C ARG A 41 -5.48 10.26 -8.80
N LEU A 42 -5.02 9.20 -8.16
CA LEU A 42 -4.53 8.01 -8.86
C LEU A 42 -5.76 7.24 -9.33
N HIS A 43 -6.15 7.40 -10.59
CA HIS A 43 -7.16 6.53 -11.21
C HIS A 43 -6.71 5.06 -11.05
N PRO A 44 -7.26 4.30 -10.09
CA PRO A 44 -6.72 2.98 -9.78
C PRO A 44 -6.93 2.04 -10.98
N LYS A 45 -7.97 2.31 -11.78
CA LYS A 45 -8.22 1.66 -13.06
C LYS A 45 -7.11 1.90 -14.10
N ALA A 46 -6.54 3.10 -14.17
CA ALA A 46 -5.47 3.40 -15.11
C ALA A 46 -4.16 2.73 -14.70
N LEU A 47 -3.84 2.71 -13.40
CA LEU A 47 -2.71 1.95 -12.87
C LEU A 47 -2.89 0.45 -13.08
N ALA A 48 -4.09 -0.08 -12.81
CA ALA A 48 -4.41 -1.48 -13.04
C ALA A 48 -4.29 -1.85 -14.52
N ALA A 49 -4.79 -1.01 -15.42
CA ALA A 49 -4.65 -1.21 -16.87
C ALA A 49 -3.19 -1.17 -17.33
N GLN A 50 -2.38 -0.25 -16.79
CA GLN A 50 -0.94 -0.21 -17.08
C GLN A 50 -0.21 -1.42 -16.52
N ALA A 51 -0.54 -1.85 -15.30
CA ALA A 51 0.03 -3.04 -14.68
C ALA A 51 -0.36 -4.31 -15.48
N GLU A 52 -1.60 -4.41 -15.95
CA GLU A 52 -2.07 -5.50 -16.80
C GLU A 52 -1.36 -5.51 -18.16
N ALA A 53 -1.21 -4.36 -18.80
CA ALA A 53 -0.49 -4.22 -20.07
C ALA A 53 0.98 -4.63 -19.93
N GLN A 54 1.64 -4.23 -18.84
CA GLN A 54 3.01 -4.65 -18.53
C GLN A 54 3.10 -6.13 -18.19
N ALA A 55 2.16 -6.68 -17.42
CA ALA A 55 2.12 -8.11 -17.12
C ALA A 55 1.95 -8.95 -18.39
N LYS A 56 1.05 -8.55 -19.29
CA LYS A 56 0.84 -9.22 -20.59
C LYS A 56 2.09 -9.16 -21.46
N SER A 57 2.80 -8.04 -21.55
CA SER A 57 4.03 -7.96 -22.36
C SER A 57 5.17 -8.84 -21.83
N VAL A 58 5.20 -9.07 -20.51
CA VAL A 58 6.18 -9.94 -19.88
C VAL A 58 5.92 -11.41 -20.19
N VAL A 59 4.65 -11.83 -20.28
CA VAL A 59 4.25 -13.24 -20.42
C VAL A 59 3.74 -13.64 -21.80
N ILE A 60 3.49 -12.69 -22.71
CA ILE A 60 3.03 -12.92 -24.08
C ILE A 60 4.12 -12.48 -25.07
N ASN A 61 4.32 -13.25 -26.12
CA ASN A 61 5.19 -12.94 -27.24
C ASN A 61 4.55 -11.96 -28.24
N PRO A 62 5.32 -11.29 -29.11
CA PRO A 62 4.78 -10.39 -30.13
C PRO A 62 3.84 -11.06 -31.15
N ASP A 63 3.92 -12.38 -31.29
CA ASP A 63 3.06 -13.22 -32.14
C ASP A 63 1.76 -13.66 -31.43
N GLY A 64 1.56 -13.27 -30.17
CA GLY A 64 0.40 -13.65 -29.35
C GLY A 64 0.56 -14.96 -28.57
N SER A 65 1.67 -15.69 -28.70
CA SER A 65 1.89 -16.94 -27.98
C SER A 65 2.32 -16.72 -26.51
N PRO A 66 1.87 -17.56 -25.55
CA PRO A 66 2.29 -17.45 -24.16
C PRO A 66 3.75 -17.94 -23.96
N LYS A 67 4.55 -17.14 -23.23
CA LYS A 67 5.92 -17.50 -22.80
C LYS A 67 5.83 -18.46 -21.60
N VAL A 68 5.75 -19.75 -21.91
CA VAL A 68 5.50 -20.82 -20.93
C VAL A 68 6.51 -20.82 -19.77
N GLU A 69 7.78 -20.52 -20.03
CA GLU A 69 8.84 -20.41 -19.02
C GLU A 69 8.61 -19.27 -18.02
N ARG A 70 8.13 -18.12 -18.50
CA ARG A 70 7.82 -16.97 -17.65
C ARG A 70 6.53 -17.17 -16.88
N ILE A 71 5.53 -17.80 -17.49
CA ILE A 71 4.28 -18.16 -16.80
C ILE A 71 4.54 -19.14 -15.65
N ALA A 72 5.41 -20.13 -15.85
CA ALA A 72 5.77 -21.06 -14.77
C ALA A 72 6.48 -20.34 -13.61
N LEU A 73 7.45 -19.47 -13.91
CA LEU A 73 8.18 -18.70 -12.89
C LEU A 73 7.28 -17.74 -12.11
N PHE A 74 6.49 -16.92 -12.81
CA PHE A 74 5.61 -15.95 -12.16
C PHE A 74 4.36 -16.60 -11.55
N GLY A 75 3.89 -17.71 -12.12
CA GLY A 75 2.78 -18.49 -11.59
C GLY A 75 3.08 -19.08 -10.22
N GLY A 76 4.30 -19.60 -10.02
CA GLY A 76 4.74 -20.08 -8.71
C GLY A 76 4.77 -18.97 -7.65
N ILE A 77 5.28 -17.78 -8.01
CA ILE A 77 5.33 -16.63 -7.11
C ILE A 77 3.91 -16.14 -6.77
N ALA A 78 3.04 -16.01 -7.76
CA ALA A 78 1.65 -15.57 -7.56
C ALA A 78 0.88 -16.51 -6.64
N LEU A 79 1.05 -17.83 -6.81
CA LEU A 79 0.45 -18.84 -5.94
C LEU A 79 0.97 -18.76 -4.51
N ALA A 80 2.29 -18.59 -4.33
CA ALA A 80 2.89 -18.47 -3.00
C ALA A 80 2.38 -17.24 -2.24
N VAL A 81 2.26 -16.09 -2.93
CA VAL A 81 1.70 -14.86 -2.35
C VAL A 81 0.23 -15.04 -1.99
N ALA A 82 -0.58 -15.61 -2.89
CA ALA A 82 -1.99 -15.86 -2.64
C ALA A 82 -2.19 -16.79 -1.42
N ALA A 83 -1.39 -17.84 -1.31
CA ALA A 83 -1.38 -18.76 -0.18
C ALA A 83 -0.94 -18.05 1.12
N GLY A 84 0.08 -17.20 1.07
CA GLY A 84 0.54 -16.42 2.22
C GLY A 84 -0.53 -15.46 2.74
N ILE A 85 -1.22 -14.75 1.85
CA ILE A 85 -2.33 -13.85 2.21
C ILE A 85 -3.50 -14.64 2.81
N THR A 86 -3.92 -15.74 2.17
CA THR A 86 -5.01 -16.57 2.70
C THR A 86 -4.66 -17.15 4.06
N LEU A 87 -3.42 -17.63 4.25
CA LEU A 87 -2.95 -18.12 5.55
C LEU A 87 -2.96 -17.01 6.62
N ALA A 88 -2.49 -15.81 6.28
CA ALA A 88 -2.48 -14.67 7.19
C ALA A 88 -3.91 -14.27 7.62
N VAL A 89 -4.86 -14.25 6.67
CA VAL A 89 -6.28 -13.96 6.93
C VAL A 89 -6.94 -15.05 7.78
N VAL A 90 -6.61 -16.32 7.54
CA VAL A 90 -7.13 -17.43 8.35
C VAL A 90 -6.56 -17.37 9.78
N LYS A 91 -5.28 -17.05 9.92
CA LYS A 91 -4.62 -16.91 11.22
C LYS A 91 -5.16 -15.72 12.01
N SER A 92 -5.48 -14.59 11.36
CA SER A 92 -6.04 -13.43 12.04
C SER A 92 -7.50 -13.60 12.51
N ARG A 93 -8.18 -14.67 12.08
CA ARG A 93 -9.57 -14.99 12.47
C ARG A 93 -9.66 -16.05 13.58
N ARG A 94 -8.55 -16.66 13.99
CA ARG A 94 -8.46 -17.59 15.11
C ARG A 94 -7.85 -16.89 16.31
#